data_AF-A0A496YA70-F1
#
_entry.id   AF-A0A496YA70-F1
#
_cell.length_a   1.000
_cell.length_b   1.000
_cell.length_c   1.000
_cell.angle_alpha   90.00
_cell.angle_beta   90.00
_cell.angle_gamma   90.00
#
_symmetry.space_group_name_H-M   'P 1'
#
loop_
_entity.id
_entity.type
_entity.pdbx_description
1 polymer ?
#
loop_
_entity_poly.entity_id
_entity_poly.type
_entity_poly.pdbx_seq_one_letter_code
_entity_poly.pdbx_strand_id
1 'polypeptide(L)' 'MVELQVIECKLSEKKTSPSLRYLKARFPSVLATQLCLESDDDVLTKEGIRIRAAHLFLSELV' A
#
# COMPACT_ATOMS: atom_id res chain seq x y z
N MET A 1 4.83 -1.47 20.72
CA MET A 1 5.73 -0.99 19.65
C MET A 1 4.85 -0.35 18.60
N VAL A 2 5.07 0.91 18.21
CA VAL A 2 4.28 1.55 17.16
C VAL A 2 4.88 1.15 15.83
N GLU A 3 4.11 0.47 14.99
CA GLU A 3 4.51 0.07 13.64
C GLU A 3 4.22 1.24 12.68
N LEU A 4 5.26 1.77 12.03
CA LEU A 4 5.10 2.83 11.04
C LEU A 4 4.66 2.21 9.72
N GLN A 5 3.59 2.73 9.13
CA GLN A 5 3.09 2.34 7.82
C GLN A 5 3.03 3.55 6.89
N VAL A 6 3.53 3.37 5.66
CA VAL A 6 3.43 4.35 4.58
C VAL A 6 2.27 3.95 3.68
N ILE A 7 1.34 4.89 3.48
CA ILE A 7 0.13 4.68 2.71
C ILE A 7 0.08 5.67 1.54
N GLU A 8 -0.09 5.14 0.33
CA GLU A 8 -0.41 5.90 -0.88
C GLU A 8 -1.86 5.64 -1.27
N CYS A 9 -2.68 6.67 -1.40
CA CYS A 9 -4.10 6.53 -1.78
C CYS A 9 -4.30 6.94 -3.24
N LYS A 10 -5.00 6.10 -4.01
CA LYS A 10 -5.34 6.35 -5.42
C LYS A 10 -6.79 6.01 -5.72
N LEU A 11 -7.31 6.61 -6.79
CA LEU A 11 -8.62 6.25 -7.33
C LEU A 11 -8.55 4.88 -8.04
N SER A 12 -7.72 4.76 -9.08
CA SER A 12 -7.72 3.57 -9.96
C SER A 12 -6.37 3.09 -10.49
N GLU A 13 -5.27 3.82 -10.29
CA GLU A 13 -3.98 3.45 -10.86
C GLU A 13 -3.38 2.20 -10.19
N LYS A 14 -3.19 1.13 -10.96
CA LYS A 14 -2.64 -0.14 -10.45
C LYS A 14 -1.12 -0.14 -10.25
N LYS A 15 -0.39 0.80 -10.85
CA LYS A 15 1.07 0.86 -10.72
C LYS A 15 1.46 1.64 -9.48
N THR A 16 2.34 1.05 -8.69
CA THR A 16 2.96 1.73 -7.56
C THR A 16 3.78 2.93 -8.02
N SER A 17 3.64 4.07 -7.35
CA SER A 17 4.44 5.25 -7.70
C SER A 17 5.95 5.03 -7.47
N PRO A 18 6.83 5.78 -8.17
CA PRO A 18 8.25 5.81 -7.84
C PRO A 18 8.52 6.21 -6.38
N SER A 19 7.71 7.11 -5.81
CA SER A 19 7.86 7.60 -4.43
C SER A 19 7.61 6.50 -3.40
N LEU A 20 6.54 5.71 -3.56
CA LEU A 20 6.24 4.61 -2.65
C LEU A 20 7.30 3.50 -2.75
N ARG A 21 7.79 3.22 -3.96
CA ARG A 21 8.93 2.31 -4.18
C ARG A 21 10.20 2.80 -3.49
N TYR A 22 10.50 4.09 -3.61
CA TYR A 22 11.64 4.70 -2.93
C TYR A 22 11.54 4.55 -1.41
N LEU A 23 10.38 4.83 -0.82
CA LEU A 23 10.18 4.71 0.63
C LEU A 23 10.34 3.27 1.11
N LYS A 24 9.79 2.28 0.40
CA LYS A 24 9.97 0.86 0.75
C LYS A 24 11.44 0.43 0.64
N ALA A 25 12.14 0.86 -0.41
CA ALA A 25 13.56 0.57 -0.57
C ALA A 25 14.43 1.24 0.51
N ARG A 26 14.08 2.47 0.92
CA ARG A 26 14.82 3.23 1.93
C ARG A 26 14.57 2.73 3.35
N PHE A 27 13.37 2.25 3.63
CA PHE A 27 12.94 1.73 4.93
C PHE A 27 12.32 0.33 4.77
N PRO A 28 13.15 -0.73 4.58
CA PRO A 28 12.65 -2.07 4.25
C PRO A 28 11.74 -2.69 5.32
N SER A 29 11.91 -2.30 6.58
CA SER A 29 11.10 -2.77 7.71
C SER A 29 9.70 -2.13 7.78
N VAL A 30 9.46 -1.03 7.06
CA VAL A 30 8.17 -0.33 7.07
C VAL A 30 7.17 -1.04 6.16
N LEU A 31 5.93 -1.12 6.62
CA LEU A 31 4.81 -1.55 5.77
C LEU A 31 4.54 -0.46 4.74
N ALA A 32 4.54 -0.83 3.45
CA ALA A 32 4.22 0.07 2.35
C ALA A 32 2.97 -0.44 1.65
N THR A 33 1.93 0.40 1.58
CA THR A 33 0.63 0.02 1.03
C THR A 33 0.13 1.08 0.05
N GLN A 34 -0.28 0.65 -1.14
CA GLN A 34 -1.10 1.45 -2.03
C GLN A 34 -2.56 1.03 -1.84
N LEU A 35 -3.42 2.00 -1.52
CA LEU A 35 -4.87 1.83 -1.48
C LEU A 35 -5.49 2.31 -2.78
N CYS A 36 -6.38 1.51 -3.36
CA CYS A 36 -7.15 1.87 -4.54
C CYS A 36 -8.64 1.88 -4.21
N LEU A 37 -9.34 2.97 -4.55
CA LEU A 37 -10.77 3.09 -4.30
C LEU A 37 -11.60 2.21 -5.25
N GLU A 38 -11.25 2.20 -6.54
CA GLU A 38 -12.00 1.53 -7.62
C GLU A 38 -11.49 0.12 -7.94
N SER A 39 -10.77 -0.50 -7.00
CA SER A 39 -10.19 -1.83 -7.16
C SER A 39 -10.63 -2.74 -6.02
N ASP A 40 -10.77 -4.03 -6.34
CA ASP A 40 -11.00 -5.12 -5.39
C ASP A 40 -9.76 -6.01 -5.21
N ASP A 41 -8.61 -5.55 -5.70
CA ASP A 41 -7.35 -6.31 -5.66
C ASP A 41 -6.76 -6.32 -4.25
N ASP A 42 -6.07 -7.40 -3.89
CA ASP A 42 -5.20 -7.49 -2.72
C ASP A 42 -3.96 -8.31 -3.07
N VAL A 43 -2.90 -7.63 -3.47
CA VAL A 43 -1.71 -8.25 -4.05
C VAL A 43 -0.45 -7.70 -3.42
N LEU A 44 0.57 -8.56 -3.27
CA LEU A 44 1.90 -8.17 -2.84
C LEU A 44 2.81 -8.13 -4.06
N THR A 45 3.44 -6.98 -4.32
CA THR A 45 4.42 -6.85 -5.41
C THR A 45 5.73 -7.56 -5.05
N LYS A 46 6.59 -7.81 -6.04
CA LYS A 46 7.92 -8.41 -5.83
C LYS A 46 8.81 -7.54 -4.93
N GLU A 47 8.56 -6.24 -4.90
CA GLU A 47 9.24 -5.26 -4.05
C GLU A 47 8.67 -5.19 -2.62
N GLY A 48 7.69 -6.04 -2.28
CA GLY A 48 7.10 -6.10 -0.95
C GLY A 48 6.15 -4.95 -0.64
N ILE A 49 5.52 -4.36 -1.65
CA ILE A 49 4.49 -3.32 -1.50
C ILE A 49 3.13 -3.98 -1.67
N ARG A 50 2.21 -3.74 -0.71
CA ARG A 50 0.85 -4.27 -0.80
C ARG A 50 -0.01 -3.30 -1.60
N ILE A 51 -0.66 -3.75 -2.66
CA ILE A 51 -1.69 -2.99 -3.38
C ILE A 51 -3.02 -3.58 -2.96
N ARG A 52 -3.89 -2.78 -2.36
CA ARG A 52 -5.14 -3.28 -1.78
C ARG A 52 -6.32 -2.34 -2.05
N ALA A 53 -7.50 -2.91 -2.20
CA ALA A 53 -8.77 -2.20 -2.16
C ALA A 53 -8.91 -1.38 -0.87
N ALA A 54 -9.36 -0.13 -0.99
CA ALA A 54 -9.54 0.75 0.16
C ALA A 54 -10.55 0.19 1.17
N HIS A 55 -11.64 -0.43 0.71
CA HIS A 55 -12.68 -0.98 1.57
C HIS A 55 -12.16 -2.16 2.43
N LEU A 56 -11.27 -3.00 1.89
CA LEU A 56 -10.64 -4.10 2.64
C LEU A 56 -9.68 -3.60 3.72
N PHE A 57 -8.95 -2.51 3.45
CA PHE A 57 -8.07 -1.90 4.44
C PHE A 57 -8.88 -1.25 5.57
N LEU A 58 -9.94 -0.51 5.23
CA LEU A 58 -10.76 0.20 6.22
C LEU A 58 -11.57 -0.78 7.10
N SER A 59 -11.98 -1.94 6.59
CA SER A 59 -12.68 -2.96 7.39
C SER A 59 -11.83 -3.57 8.50
N GLU A 60 -10.51 -3.40 8.47
CA GLU A 60 -9.61 -3.88 9.53
C GLU A 60 -9.34 -2.80 10.60
N LEU A 61 -9.81 -1.57 10.40
CA LEU A 61 -9.64 -0.45 11.32
C LEU A 61 -10.86 -0.16 12.20
N VAL A 62 -11.99 -0.85 11.95
CA VAL A 62 -13.27 -0.66 12.63
C VAL A 62 -13.70 -1.93 13.34
#